data_AF-A0A6S7KIB6-F1
#
_entry.id   AF-A0A6S7KIB6-F1
#
_cell.length_a   1.000
_cell.length_b   1.000
_cell.length_c   1.000
_cell.angle_alpha   90.00
_cell.angle_beta   90.00
_cell.angle_gamma   90.00
#
_symmetry.space_group_name_H-M   'P 1'
#
loop_
_entity.id
_entity.type
_entity.pdbx_description
1 polymer ?
#
loop_
_entity_poly.entity_id
_entity_poly.type
_entity_poly.pdbx_seq_one_letter_code
_entity_poly.pdbx_strand_id
1 'polypeptide(L)'
;MTKNLFRLQEKARKNWFENILPRELAYFESILKCNGTGFFVGDKMTYADIAFFCTFNDYVAGGKAEVPSQFESFPMATSLYQRILNEPNVAAHMKSRPDTIL
;
A
#
# COMPACT_ATOMS: atom_id res chain seq x y z
N MET A 1 -15.86 -26.75 14.76
CA MET A 1 -15.22 -25.49 15.21
C MET A 1 -14.65 -24.68 14.03
N THR A 2 -14.04 -25.33 13.03
CA THR A 2 -13.30 -24.69 11.92
C THR A 2 -14.14 -23.83 10.96
N LYS A 3 -15.39 -24.24 10.62
CA LYS A 3 -16.25 -23.46 9.69
C LYS A 3 -16.62 -22.06 10.18
N ASN A 4 -16.72 -21.84 11.49
CA ASN A 4 -17.06 -20.53 12.03
C ASN A 4 -15.87 -19.56 11.94
N LEU A 5 -14.66 -20.05 12.20
CA LEU A 5 -13.43 -19.27 12.08
C LEU A 5 -13.21 -18.76 10.65
N PHE A 6 -13.35 -19.62 9.64
CA PHE A 6 -13.21 -19.23 8.24
C PHE A 6 -14.21 -18.12 7.85
N ARG A 7 -15.47 -18.25 8.26
CA ARG A 7 -16.49 -17.22 8.00
C ARG A 7 -16.16 -15.88 8.63
N LEU A 8 -15.58 -15.88 9.84
CA LEU A 8 -15.15 -14.65 10.51
C LEU A 8 -13.96 -14.01 9.77
N GLN A 9 -12.99 -14.80 9.32
CA GLN A 9 -11.85 -14.32 8.53
C GLN A 9 -12.28 -13.71 7.19
N GLU A 10 -13.18 -14.37 6.45
CA GLU A 10 -13.74 -13.84 5.21
C GLU A 10 -14.48 -12.52 5.44
N LYS A 11 -15.31 -12.45 6.49
CA LYS A 11 -16.03 -11.22 6.85
C LYS A 11 -15.08 -10.09 7.23
N ALA A 12 -14.03 -10.39 7.99
CA ALA A 12 -13.01 -9.41 8.37
C ALA A 12 -12.25 -8.90 7.14
N ARG A 13 -11.81 -9.81 6.25
CA ARG A 13 -11.13 -9.46 5.00
C ARG A 13 -12.03 -8.58 4.12
N LYS A 14 -13.29 -8.96 3.93
CA LYS A 14 -14.25 -8.18 3.15
C LYS A 14 -14.43 -6.78 3.73
N ASN A 15 -14.65 -6.67 5.04
CA ASN A 15 -14.77 -5.37 5.71
C ASN A 15 -13.50 -4.52 5.57
N TRP A 16 -12.32 -5.14 5.62
CA TRP A 16 -11.06 -4.43 5.44
C TRP A 16 -10.96 -3.81 4.04
N PHE A 17 -11.20 -4.59 2.98
CA PHE A 17 -11.11 -4.09 1.61
C PHE A 17 -12.22 -3.10 1.24
N GLU A 18 -13.46 -3.30 1.72
CA GLU A 18 -14.60 -2.48 1.31
C GLU A 18 -14.74 -1.19 2.13
N ASN A 19 -14.38 -1.21 3.42
CA ASN A 19 -14.70 -0.11 4.34
C ASN A 19 -13.46 0.57 4.95
N ILE A 20 -12.41 -0.20 5.26
CA ILE A 20 -11.23 0.32 5.95
C ILE A 20 -10.22 0.86 4.95
N LEU A 21 -9.81 0.05 3.98
CA LEU A 21 -8.79 0.40 2.99
C LEU A 21 -9.08 1.73 2.26
N PRO A 22 -10.29 2.00 1.75
CA PRO A 22 -10.56 3.29 1.09
C PRO A 22 -10.43 4.49 2.03
N ARG A 23 -10.76 4.33 3.32
CA ARG A 23 -10.61 5.38 4.34
C ARG A 23 -9.14 5.66 4.64
N GLU A 24 -8.34 4.61 4.78
CA GLU A 24 -6.88 4.73 5.00
C GLU A 24 -6.22 5.40 3.80
N LEU A 25 -6.55 4.99 2.57
CA LEU A 25 -6.02 5.64 1.36
C LEU A 25 -6.44 7.11 1.26
N ALA A 26 -7.69 7.45 1.60
CA ALA A 26 -8.13 8.84 1.66
C ALA A 26 -7.35 9.67 2.70
N TYR A 27 -7.00 9.06 3.84
CA TYR A 27 -6.17 9.70 4.86
C TYR A 27 -4.75 9.97 4.34
N PHE A 28 -4.07 8.98 3.76
CA PHE A 28 -2.74 9.17 3.18
C PHE A 28 -2.74 10.17 2.01
N GLU A 29 -3.75 10.14 1.15
CA GLU A 29 -3.95 11.14 0.09
C GLU A 29 -4.04 12.56 0.68
N SER A 30 -4.74 12.72 1.82
CA SER A 30 -4.85 14.01 2.51
C SER A 30 -3.51 14.51 3.08
N ILE A 31 -2.65 13.61 3.60
CA ILE A 31 -1.31 13.96 4.08
C ILE A 31 -0.44 14.43 2.92
N LEU A 32 -0.46 13.71 1.79
CA LEU A 32 0.29 14.07 0.59
C LEU A 32 -0.17 15.42 0.03
N LYS A 33 -1.48 15.66 0.00
CA LYS A 33 -2.06 16.93 -0.39
C LYS A 33 -1.65 18.07 0.54
N CYS A 34 -1.60 17.82 1.85
CA CYS A 34 -1.20 18.82 2.84
C CYS A 34 0.28 19.18 2.73
N ASN A 35 1.16 18.20 2.45
CA ASN A 35 2.59 18.45 2.31
C ASN A 35 2.94 19.08 0.95
N GLY A 36 2.27 18.67 -0.13
CA GLY A 36 2.38 19.30 -1.45
C GLY A 36 3.65 18.99 -2.24
N THR A 37 4.59 18.22 -1.69
CA THR A 37 5.86 17.84 -2.35
C THR A 37 5.81 16.47 -3.03
N GLY A 38 4.73 15.72 -2.81
CA GLY A 38 4.59 14.33 -3.25
C GLY A 38 5.33 13.31 -2.38
N PHE A 39 5.77 13.70 -1.18
CA PHE A 39 6.22 12.81 -0.10
C PHE A 39 5.37 13.05 1.14
N PHE A 40 5.39 12.14 2.12
CA PHE A 40 4.63 12.37 3.36
C PHE A 40 5.21 13.48 4.23
N VAL A 41 6.54 13.64 4.26
CA VAL A 41 7.23 14.60 5.13
C VAL A 41 8.38 15.27 4.36
N GLY A 42 8.44 16.60 4.41
CA GLY A 42 9.50 17.36 3.75
C GLY A 42 9.43 17.25 2.23
N ASP A 43 10.56 17.35 1.55
CA ASP A 43 10.68 17.41 0.09
C ASP A 43 11.44 16.23 -0.53
N LYS A 44 11.75 15.20 0.27
CA LYS A 44 12.53 14.03 -0.14
C LYS A 44 11.94 12.75 0.43
N MET A 45 12.30 11.62 -0.19
CA MET A 45 11.91 10.30 0.31
C MET A 45 12.42 10.08 1.72
N THR A 46 11.52 9.62 2.58
CA THR A 46 11.80 9.23 3.96
C THR A 46 11.36 7.79 4.20
N TYR A 47 11.65 7.28 5.39
CA TYR A 47 11.16 5.97 5.81
C TYR A 47 9.62 5.87 5.81
N ALA A 48 8.88 6.99 5.98
CA ALA A 48 7.43 6.97 5.94
C ALA A 48 6.89 6.55 4.56
N ASP A 49 7.53 7.00 3.49
CA ASP A 49 7.15 6.67 2.12
C ASP A 49 7.43 5.19 1.80
N ILE A 50 8.55 4.67 2.30
CA ILE A 50 8.93 3.25 2.17
C ILE A 50 7.99 2.36 2.97
N ALA A 51 7.68 2.73 4.23
CA ALA A 51 6.78 1.97 5.09
C ALA A 51 5.36 1.90 4.51
N PHE A 52 4.88 3.00 3.92
CA PHE A 52 3.63 3.02 3.16
C PHE A 52 3.70 2.03 1.99
N PHE A 53 4.72 2.11 1.14
CA PHE A 53 4.89 1.18 0.02
C PHE A 53 4.89 -0.28 0.50
N CYS A 54 5.71 -0.65 1.47
CA CYS A 54 5.79 -2.02 1.99
C CYS A 54 4.44 -2.52 2.49
N THR A 55 3.76 -1.73 3.33
CA THR A 55 2.47 -2.10 3.91
C THR A 55 1.44 -2.39 2.82
N PHE A 56 1.26 -1.48 1.86
CA PHE A 56 0.24 -1.66 0.84
C PHE A 56 0.65 -2.67 -0.24
N ASN A 57 1.95 -2.83 -0.51
CA ASN A 57 2.44 -3.87 -1.40
C ASN A 57 2.13 -5.27 -0.85
N ASP A 58 2.41 -5.49 0.43
CA ASP A 58 2.22 -6.80 1.07
C ASP A 58 0.72 -7.12 1.24
N TYR A 59 -0.06 -6.20 1.81
CA TYR A 59 -1.46 -6.48 2.17
C TYR A 59 -2.47 -6.27 1.03
N VAL A 60 -2.15 -5.46 0.01
CA VAL A 60 -3.07 -5.17 -1.11
C VAL A 60 -2.56 -5.77 -2.42
N ALA A 61 -1.29 -5.54 -2.77
CA ALA A 61 -0.71 -6.09 -4.01
C ALA A 61 -0.33 -7.58 -3.88
N GLY A 62 -0.33 -8.13 -2.66
CA GLY A 62 0.09 -9.51 -2.41
C GLY A 62 1.56 -9.73 -2.78
N GLY A 63 2.40 -8.72 -2.56
CA GLY A 63 3.84 -8.76 -2.85
C GLY A 63 4.22 -8.52 -4.32
N LYS A 64 3.25 -8.31 -5.22
CA LYS A 64 3.51 -8.09 -6.64
C LYS A 64 4.07 -6.70 -6.93
N ALA A 65 4.93 -6.60 -7.93
CA ALA A 65 5.50 -5.34 -8.40
C ALA A 65 4.51 -4.55 -9.30
N GLU A 66 3.30 -4.30 -8.80
CA GLU A 66 2.24 -3.56 -9.49
C GLU A 66 1.50 -2.62 -8.53
N VAL A 67 0.88 -1.57 -9.08
CA VAL A 67 -0.01 -0.69 -8.32
C VAL A 67 -1.38 -1.38 -8.19
N PRO A 68 -1.92 -1.56 -6.98
CA PRO A 68 -3.24 -2.16 -6.82
C PRO A 68 -4.35 -1.26 -7.37
N SER A 69 -5.39 -1.84 -7.98
CA SER A 69 -6.53 -1.08 -8.53
C SER A 69 -7.28 -0.26 -7.48
N GLN A 70 -7.20 -0.62 -6.21
CA GLN A 70 -7.76 0.14 -5.09
C GLN A 70 -7.19 1.55 -4.97
N PHE A 71 -6.02 1.81 -5.58
CA PHE A 71 -5.38 3.12 -5.59
C PHE A 71 -5.91 4.06 -6.69
N GLU A 72 -6.69 3.57 -7.68
CA GLU A 72 -7.11 4.35 -8.87
C GLU A 72 -7.80 5.67 -8.54
N SER A 73 -8.50 5.76 -7.41
CA SER A 73 -9.18 6.99 -6.94
C SER A 73 -8.31 7.94 -6.11
N PHE A 74 -7.04 7.61 -5.90
CA PHE A 74 -6.09 8.29 -5.02
C PHE A 74 -4.81 8.63 -5.79
N PRO A 75 -4.82 9.67 -6.64
CA PRO A 75 -3.73 9.93 -7.60
C PRO A 75 -2.39 10.27 -6.93
N MET A 76 -2.37 10.95 -5.78
CA MET A 76 -1.11 11.25 -5.10
C MET A 76 -0.52 9.99 -4.45
N ALA A 77 -1.35 9.19 -3.78
CA ALA A 77 -0.95 7.91 -3.21
C ALA A 77 -0.46 6.94 -4.30
N THR A 78 -1.15 6.90 -5.45
CA THR A 78 -0.71 6.16 -6.65
C THR A 78 0.67 6.62 -7.11
N SER A 79 0.86 7.93 -7.23
CA SER A 79 2.13 8.51 -7.67
C SER A 79 3.28 8.19 -6.72
N LEU A 80 3.05 8.29 -5.41
CA LEU A 80 4.03 7.94 -4.40
C LEU A 80 4.38 6.45 -4.47
N TYR A 81 3.38 5.57 -4.49
CA TYR A 81 3.60 4.12 -4.56
C TYR A 81 4.44 3.76 -5.80
N GLN A 82 4.09 4.31 -6.97
CA GLN A 82 4.83 4.08 -8.21
C GLN A 82 6.26 4.62 -8.14
N ARG A 83 6.46 5.78 -7.50
CA ARG A 83 7.79 6.37 -7.30
C ARG A 83 8.68 5.44 -6.46
N ILE A 84 8.16 4.92 -5.35
CA ILE A 84 8.93 4.02 -4.46
C ILE A 84 9.19 2.68 -5.14
N LEU A 85 8.18 2.09 -5.81
CA LEU A 85 8.33 0.84 -6.57
C LEU A 85 9.45 0.94 -7.63
N ASN A 86 9.62 2.11 -8.24
CA ASN A 86 10.61 2.37 -9.28
C ASN A 86 11.96 2.89 -8.75
N GLU A 87 12.12 3.09 -7.44
CA GLU A 87 13.41 3.47 -6.88
C GLU A 87 14.42 2.33 -7.13
N PRO A 88 15.65 2.60 -7.62
CA PRO A 88 16.56 1.56 -8.08
C PRO A 88 16.81 0.40 -7.10
N ASN A 89 17.00 0.68 -5.82
CA ASN A 89 17.27 -0.33 -4.80
C ASN A 89 15.99 -1.10 -4.43
N VAL A 90 14.84 -0.41 -4.34
CA VAL A 90 13.54 -1.05 -4.14
C VAL A 90 13.20 -1.96 -5.31
N ALA A 91 13.33 -1.48 -6.55
CA ALA A 91 13.08 -2.26 -7.75
C ALA A 91 14.00 -3.47 -7.86
N ALA A 92 15.28 -3.34 -7.49
CA ALA A 92 16.23 -4.46 -7.43
C ALA A 92 15.82 -5.48 -6.36
N HIS A 93 15.37 -5.03 -5.19
CA HIS A 93 14.86 -5.90 -4.14
C HIS A 93 13.59 -6.63 -4.58
N MET A 94 12.61 -5.94 -5.18
CA MET A 94 11.35 -6.53 -5.67
C MET A 94 11.58 -7.65 -6.70
N LYS A 95 12.65 -7.56 -7.50
CA LYS A 95 13.02 -8.59 -8.49
C LYS A 95 13.70 -9.82 -7.88
N SER A 96 14.31 -9.69 -6.72
CA SER A 96 15.19 -10.73 -6.14
C SER A 96 14.68 -11.30 -4.82
N ARG A 97 13.74 -10.63 -4.16
CA ARG A 97 13.20 -11.09 -2.88
C ARG A 97 12.40 -12.39 -3.03
N PRO A 98 12.43 -13.28 -2.02
CA PRO A 98 11.62 -14.49 -2.04
C PRO A 98 10.12 -14.18 -1.99
N ASP A 99 9.33 -15.00 -2.67
CA ASP A 99 7.88 -15.03 -2.47
C ASP A 99 7.59 -15.45 -1.03
N THR A 100 7.05 -14.50 -0.26
CA THR A 100 6.72 -14.73 1.15
C THR A 100 5.20 -14.69 1.30
N ILE A 101 4.64 -15.74 1.91
CA ILE A 101 3.22 -15.77 2.26
C ILE A 101 3.08 -15.01 3.60
N LEU A 102 2.45 -13.84 3.57
CA LEU A 102 2.03 -13.09 4.76
C LEU A 102 0.57 -13.39 5.12
#